data_AF-A0AA38IB63-F1
#
_entry.id   AF-A0AA38IB63-F1
#
_cell.length_a   1.000
_cell.length_b   1.000
_cell.length_c   1.000
_cell.angle_alpha   90.00
_cell.angle_beta   90.00
_cell.angle_gamma   90.00
#
_symmetry.space_group_name_H-M   'P 1'
#
loop_
_entity.id
_entity.type
_entity.pdbx_description
1 polymer ?
#
loop_
_entity_poly.entity_id
_entity_poly.type
_entity_poly.pdbx_seq_one_letter_code
_entity_poly.pdbx_strand_id
1 'polypeptide(L)'
;MTNSIAYTNLASLVAKYDHLVAVVRDVQPSFLLVSETWLDPDIPNALILLDGFHIYRQDRIGRRGGGVCVYVADHILSKYSVSIINYNTENIESLFLQVTDKTLTFVLGCIYRPPSSVLNDDKLLFQTLSELASNNNKVFIFGDFNLPDVKWPLEMSHNYSGSSQLLVDLLLSHHLIQLVDQPTRYRAGQQPSTLDLIITSDDDLLANLEYLDPVGNSDHVVLKVNMQICTFRRERTVSFLRTVTDYKSVNEDLKKLDWFTLFSDQSIEQNWQVFKNVLRSTVSKHSAVITVKRSSTKPWITAKILKLVRTKRAL
;
A
#
# COMPACT_ATOMS: atom_id res chain seq x y z
N MET A 1 -7.83 10.47 0.68
CA MET A 1 -6.45 10.23 0.28
C MET A 1 -6.52 9.34 -0.94
N THR A 2 -6.13 9.89 -2.08
CA THR A 2 -5.90 9.14 -3.31
C THR A 2 -4.61 8.35 -3.08
N ASN A 3 -4.58 7.05 -3.42
CA ASN A 3 -3.33 6.31 -3.37
C ASN A 3 -2.45 6.76 -4.54
N SER A 4 -1.14 6.85 -4.35
CA SER A 4 -0.19 7.17 -5.40
C SER A 4 1.01 6.23 -5.35
N ILE A 5 1.64 6.03 -6.50
CA ILE A 5 2.91 5.33 -6.65
C ILE A 5 3.94 6.37 -7.10
N ALA A 6 5.09 6.39 -6.45
CA ALA A 6 6.26 7.16 -6.87
C ALA A 6 7.39 6.21 -7.28
N TYR A 7 8.19 6.60 -8.25
CA TYR A 7 9.38 5.88 -8.70
C TYR A 7 10.54 6.85 -8.94
N THR A 8 11.76 6.43 -8.62
CA THR A 8 12.98 7.19 -8.96
C THR A 8 14.21 6.28 -9.05
N ASN A 9 15.12 6.57 -9.98
CA ASN A 9 16.49 6.06 -9.95
C ASN A 9 17.34 7.03 -9.11
N LEU A 10 17.92 6.54 -8.01
CA LEU A 10 18.69 7.39 -7.08
C LEU A 10 20.18 7.39 -7.34
N ALA A 11 20.77 6.37 -7.97
CA ALA A 11 22.22 6.21 -8.01
C ALA A 11 22.89 6.45 -6.63
N SER A 12 22.55 5.61 -5.66
CA SER A 12 22.86 5.66 -4.21
C SER A 12 21.75 6.24 -3.33
N LEU A 13 21.07 5.35 -2.62
CA LEU A 13 20.04 5.69 -1.63
C LEU A 13 20.65 6.34 -0.39
N VAL A 14 21.71 5.76 0.19
CA VAL A 14 22.34 6.26 1.42
C VAL A 14 22.82 7.70 1.26
N ALA A 15 23.48 8.01 0.13
CA ALA A 15 23.99 9.36 -0.12
C ALA A 15 22.87 10.41 -0.30
N LYS A 16 21.66 9.98 -0.68
CA LYS A 16 20.53 10.85 -0.99
C LYS A 16 19.38 10.71 0.01
N TYR A 17 19.60 10.01 1.13
CA TYR A 17 18.53 9.64 2.05
C TYR A 17 17.75 10.84 2.57
N ASP A 18 18.42 11.91 3.03
CA ASP A 18 17.74 13.10 3.55
C ASP A 18 16.90 13.82 2.49
N HIS A 19 17.38 13.85 1.24
CA HIS A 19 16.64 14.40 0.11
C HIS A 19 15.41 13.53 -0.21
N LEU A 20 15.56 12.20 -0.16
CA LEU A 20 14.47 11.26 -0.35
C LEU A 20 13.39 11.45 0.72
N VAL A 21 13.79 11.64 1.99
CA VAL A 21 12.87 11.94 3.10
C VAL A 21 12.07 13.20 2.84
N ALA A 22 12.71 14.26 2.32
CA ALA A 22 12.01 15.50 1.97
C ALA A 22 10.96 15.28 0.87
N VAL A 23 11.32 14.56 -0.20
CA VAL A 23 10.40 14.22 -1.30
C VAL A 23 9.24 13.35 -0.80
N VAL A 24 9.50 12.36 0.05
CA VAL A 24 8.46 11.49 0.63
C VAL A 24 7.48 12.27 1.49
N ARG A 25 7.95 13.27 2.26
CA ARG A 25 7.09 14.13 3.07
C ARG A 25 6.15 15.00 2.23
N ASP A 26 6.61 15.46 1.07
CA ASP A 26 5.82 16.30 0.16
C ASP A 26 4.87 15.45 -0.70
N VAL A 27 5.37 14.39 -1.32
CA VAL A 27 4.62 13.52 -2.24
C VAL A 27 3.66 12.58 -1.50
N GLN A 28 4.03 12.13 -0.30
CA GLN A 28 3.28 11.17 0.53
C GLN A 28 2.80 9.93 -0.25
N PRO A 29 3.69 9.20 -0.95
CA PRO A 29 3.29 8.09 -1.79
C PRO A 29 2.78 6.89 -0.97
N SER A 30 1.83 6.13 -1.52
CA SER A 30 1.42 4.84 -0.95
C SER A 30 2.47 3.75 -1.20
N PHE A 31 3.14 3.83 -2.35
CA PHE A 31 4.25 2.98 -2.74
C PHE A 31 5.38 3.84 -3.32
N LEU A 32 6.61 3.63 -2.88
CA LEU A 32 7.79 4.26 -3.46
C LEU A 32 8.75 3.19 -3.97
N LEU A 33 9.00 3.18 -5.27
CA LEU A 33 9.92 2.28 -5.93
C LEU A 33 11.23 3.01 -6.19
N VAL A 34 12.35 2.35 -5.92
CA VAL A 34 13.67 2.94 -6.09
C VAL A 34 14.58 1.95 -6.80
N SER A 35 15.17 2.39 -7.90
CA SER A 35 16.25 1.70 -8.61
C SER A 35 17.60 2.33 -8.29
N GLU A 36 18.66 1.57 -8.53
CA GLU A 36 20.05 1.93 -8.19
C GLU A 36 20.22 2.38 -6.74
N THR A 37 19.70 1.56 -5.82
CA THR A 37 19.81 1.81 -4.39
C THR A 37 21.27 1.81 -3.92
N TRP A 38 22.12 1.03 -4.60
CA TRP A 38 23.52 0.75 -4.26
C TRP A 38 23.69 0.25 -2.82
N LEU A 39 22.68 -0.47 -2.34
CA LEU A 39 22.71 -1.12 -1.04
C LEU A 39 23.43 -2.46 -1.13
N ASP A 40 24.00 -2.85 -0.01
CA ASP A 40 24.58 -4.16 0.24
C ASP A 40 23.90 -4.82 1.45
N PRO A 41 24.00 -6.15 1.61
CA PRO A 41 23.40 -6.86 2.73
C PRO A 41 23.87 -6.42 4.12
N ASP A 42 25.05 -5.81 4.23
CA ASP A 42 25.61 -5.35 5.51
C ASP A 42 25.01 -4.00 5.95
N ILE A 43 24.37 -3.26 5.05
CA ILE A 43 23.62 -2.04 5.39
C ILE A 43 22.27 -2.43 6.03
N PRO A 44 22.06 -2.16 7.34
CA PRO A 44 20.81 -2.49 8.00
C PRO A 44 19.67 -1.59 7.55
N ASN A 45 18.45 -2.15 7.49
CA ASN A 45 17.25 -1.40 7.12
C ASN A 45 17.03 -0.14 7.98
N ALA A 46 17.45 -0.16 9.24
CA ALA A 46 17.30 0.98 10.15
C ALA A 46 17.99 2.28 9.66
N LEU A 47 19.02 2.18 8.81
CA LEU A 47 19.70 3.36 8.25
C LEU A 47 18.94 4.01 7.09
N ILE A 48 17.99 3.28 6.52
CA ILE A 48 17.27 3.67 5.29
C ILE A 48 15.75 3.62 5.48
N LEU A 49 15.28 3.43 6.71
CA LEU A 49 13.87 3.26 7.00
C LEU A 49 13.14 4.61 6.99
N LEU A 50 12.26 4.80 6.01
CA LEU A 50 11.36 5.95 5.96
C LEU A 50 10.24 5.82 7.00
N ASP A 51 9.96 6.90 7.73
CA ASP A 51 8.90 6.92 8.74
C ASP A 51 7.53 6.63 8.12
N GLY A 52 6.80 5.68 8.70
CA GLY A 52 5.50 5.21 8.19
C GLY A 52 5.56 4.27 6.99
N PHE A 53 6.73 3.69 6.69
CA PHE A 53 6.91 2.74 5.59
C PHE A 53 7.58 1.44 6.05
N HIS A 54 7.23 0.36 5.35
CA HIS A 54 7.99 -0.89 5.34
C HIS A 54 8.82 -0.98 4.06
N ILE A 55 10.03 -1.55 4.15
CA ILE A 55 10.93 -1.71 3.00
C ILE A 55 11.06 -3.17 2.58
N TYR A 56 10.90 -3.43 1.29
CA TYR A 56 11.29 -4.66 0.61
C TYR A 56 12.44 -4.33 -0.34
N ARG A 57 13.52 -5.13 -0.39
CA ARG A 57 14.68 -4.83 -1.22
C ARG A 57 15.34 -6.07 -1.81
N GLN A 58 16.00 -5.87 -2.95
CA GLN A 58 16.92 -6.82 -3.56
C GLN A 58 18.24 -6.08 -3.78
N ASP A 59 19.23 -6.42 -2.97
CA ASP A 59 20.56 -5.83 -3.01
C ASP A 59 21.40 -6.55 -4.07
N ARG A 60 22.34 -5.82 -4.69
CA ARG A 60 23.25 -6.39 -5.67
C ARG A 60 24.53 -6.85 -4.98
N ILE A 61 24.86 -8.13 -5.13
CA ILE A 61 26.00 -8.74 -4.44
C ILE A 61 27.28 -8.58 -5.27
N GLY A 62 28.39 -8.25 -4.61
CA GLY A 62 29.75 -8.38 -5.17
C GLY A 62 30.21 -7.29 -6.14
N ARG A 63 29.40 -6.24 -6.38
CA ARG A 63 29.77 -5.11 -7.23
C ARG A 63 28.99 -3.85 -6.83
N ARG A 64 29.62 -2.68 -6.94
CA ARG A 64 28.97 -1.39 -6.73
C ARG A 64 28.01 -1.07 -7.89
N GLY A 65 26.92 -0.36 -7.60
CA GLY A 65 25.89 0.00 -8.59
C GLY A 65 24.65 -0.88 -8.46
N GLY A 66 23.52 -0.51 -9.08
CA GLY A 66 22.30 -1.35 -9.11
C GLY A 66 21.61 -1.56 -7.77
N GLY A 67 20.83 -2.65 -7.66
CA GLY A 67 19.92 -2.91 -6.55
C GLY A 67 18.60 -2.16 -6.68
N VAL A 68 17.53 -2.74 -6.12
CA VAL A 68 16.17 -2.18 -6.16
C VAL A 68 15.50 -2.30 -4.79
N CYS A 69 14.62 -1.36 -4.45
CA CYS A 69 13.74 -1.50 -3.29
C CYS A 69 12.37 -0.90 -3.51
N VAL A 70 11.40 -1.38 -2.75
CA VAL A 70 10.03 -0.86 -2.70
C VAL A 70 9.68 -0.56 -1.25
N TYR A 71 9.36 0.70 -0.98
CA TYR A 71 8.75 1.14 0.26
C TYR A 71 7.23 1.09 0.14
N VAL A 72 6.56 0.51 1.13
CA VAL A 72 5.11 0.37 1.21
C VAL A 72 4.62 1.08 2.46
N ALA A 73 3.71 2.05 2.31
CA ALA A 73 3.21 2.82 3.42
C ALA A 73 2.38 1.96 4.40
N ASP A 74 2.44 2.25 5.70
CA ASP A 74 1.75 1.48 6.74
C ASP A 74 0.22 1.42 6.52
N HIS A 75 -0.39 2.47 5.98
CA HIS A 75 -1.83 2.46 5.68
C HIS A 75 -2.19 1.48 4.57
N ILE A 76 -1.26 1.13 3.67
CA ILE A 76 -1.44 0.06 2.69
C ILE A 76 -1.38 -1.28 3.39
N LEU A 77 -0.35 -1.53 4.22
CA LEU A 77 -0.21 -2.79 4.95
C LEU A 77 -1.37 -3.07 5.92
N SER A 78 -2.05 -2.02 6.40
CA SER A 78 -3.26 -2.16 7.21
C SER A 78 -4.49 -2.70 6.44
N LYS A 79 -4.46 -2.63 5.10
CA LYS A 79 -5.58 -2.96 4.20
C LYS A 79 -5.29 -4.12 3.25
N TYR A 80 -4.06 -4.23 2.78
CA TYR A 80 -3.63 -5.18 1.77
C TYR A 80 -2.62 -6.15 2.37
N SER A 81 -2.69 -7.42 1.98
CA SER A 81 -1.57 -8.36 2.16
C SER A 81 -0.54 -8.08 1.08
N VAL A 82 0.72 -7.94 1.48
CA VAL A 82 1.86 -7.70 0.59
C VAL A 82 2.88 -8.80 0.78
N SER A 83 3.26 -9.47 -0.30
CA SER A 83 4.26 -10.53 -0.29
C SER A 83 5.18 -10.44 -1.49
N ILE A 84 6.47 -10.73 -1.30
CA ILE A 84 7.41 -10.89 -2.41
C ILE A 84 7.02 -12.13 -3.21
N ILE A 85 6.97 -12.00 -4.54
CA ILE A 85 6.89 -13.13 -5.47
C ILE A 85 8.23 -13.26 -6.18
N ASN A 86 8.88 -14.41 -5.98
CA ASN A 86 10.24 -14.63 -6.47
C ASN A 86 10.21 -15.14 -7.90
N TYR A 87 10.90 -14.44 -8.78
CA TYR A 87 11.21 -14.88 -10.14
C TYR A 87 12.72 -14.83 -10.35
N ASN A 88 13.24 -15.78 -11.12
CA ASN A 88 14.63 -15.73 -11.52
C ASN A 88 14.76 -14.81 -12.74
N THR A 89 15.50 -13.72 -12.59
CA THR A 89 15.85 -12.76 -13.64
C THR A 89 17.37 -12.65 -13.82
N GLU A 90 18.11 -13.64 -13.31
CA GLU A 90 19.57 -13.77 -13.41
C GLU A 90 20.30 -12.51 -12.95
N ASN A 91 20.88 -11.76 -13.89
CA ASN A 91 21.72 -10.59 -13.61
C ASN A 91 20.95 -9.26 -13.63
N ILE A 92 19.63 -9.30 -13.80
CA ILE A 92 18.77 -8.12 -13.81
C ILE A 92 18.12 -7.98 -12.43
N GLU A 93 18.32 -6.83 -11.81
CA GLU A 93 17.75 -6.58 -10.49
C GLU A 93 16.24 -6.30 -10.62
N SER A 94 15.40 -7.16 -10.03
CA SER A 94 13.94 -7.06 -10.17
C SER A 94 13.19 -7.54 -8.92
N LEU A 95 12.47 -6.65 -8.27
CA LEU A 95 11.66 -6.96 -7.10
C LEU A 95 10.18 -6.88 -7.44
N PHE A 96 9.46 -7.99 -7.24
CA PHE A 96 8.02 -8.07 -7.50
C PHE A 96 7.26 -8.30 -6.19
N LEU A 97 6.28 -7.44 -5.91
CA LEU A 97 5.37 -7.57 -4.78
C LEU A 97 3.98 -7.89 -5.29
N GLN A 98 3.39 -8.98 -4.80
CA GLN A 98 1.96 -9.22 -4.94
C GLN A 98 1.22 -8.47 -3.83
N VAL A 99 0.31 -7.59 -4.24
CA VAL A 99 -0.53 -6.79 -3.35
C VAL A 99 -1.97 -7.25 -3.54
N THR A 100 -2.56 -7.81 -2.47
CA THR A 100 -3.89 -8.40 -2.49
C THR A 100 -4.77 -7.82 -1.41
N ASP A 101 -5.99 -7.43 -1.77
CA ASP A 101 -7.14 -7.31 -0.87
C ASP A 101 -8.25 -8.25 -1.38
N LYS A 102 -9.35 -8.37 -0.64
CA LYS A 102 -10.47 -9.28 -0.91
C LYS A 102 -11.07 -9.16 -2.31
N THR A 103 -10.93 -8.01 -2.96
CA THR A 103 -11.55 -7.72 -4.26
C THR A 103 -10.54 -7.47 -5.38
N LEU A 104 -9.25 -7.35 -5.06
CA LEU A 104 -8.24 -6.97 -6.04
C LEU A 104 -6.90 -7.58 -5.69
N THR A 105 -6.29 -8.20 -6.69
CA THR A 105 -4.87 -8.58 -6.67
C THR A 105 -4.17 -7.87 -7.82
N PHE A 106 -3.03 -7.25 -7.51
CA PHE A 106 -2.14 -6.69 -8.50
C PHE A 106 -0.68 -6.99 -8.13
N VAL A 107 0.19 -6.95 -9.13
CA VAL A 107 1.64 -7.09 -8.98
C VAL A 107 2.29 -5.73 -9.20
N LEU A 108 3.12 -5.33 -8.24
CA LEU A 108 3.96 -4.15 -8.33
C LEU A 108 5.42 -4.59 -8.54
N GLY A 109 6.01 -4.24 -9.67
CA GLY A 109 7.40 -4.58 -10.01
C GLY A 109 8.30 -3.36 -10.01
N CYS A 110 9.48 -3.48 -9.41
CA CYS A 110 10.58 -2.52 -9.51
C CYS A 110 11.76 -3.18 -10.22
N ILE A 111 12.18 -2.64 -11.36
CA ILE A 111 13.24 -3.22 -12.19
C ILE A 111 14.38 -2.23 -12.37
N TYR A 112 15.60 -2.73 -12.35
CA TYR A 112 16.77 -2.06 -12.87
C TYR A 112 17.46 -3.00 -13.84
N ARG A 113 17.42 -2.68 -15.13
CA ARG A 113 18.17 -3.38 -16.17
C ARG A 113 19.46 -2.60 -16.43
N PRO A 114 20.64 -3.15 -16.11
CA PRO A 114 21.91 -2.50 -16.45
C PRO A 114 22.05 -2.24 -17.96
N PRO A 115 22.71 -1.15 -18.39
CA PRO A 115 22.93 -0.87 -19.81
C PRO A 115 23.81 -1.93 -20.49
N SER A 116 24.59 -2.68 -19.71
CA SER A 116 25.46 -3.77 -20.17
C SER A 116 24.79 -5.15 -20.16
N SER A 117 23.47 -5.23 -19.93
CA SER A 117 22.76 -6.52 -19.92
C SER A 117 22.84 -7.23 -21.27
N VAL A 118 23.02 -8.55 -21.21
CA VAL A 118 23.10 -9.39 -22.41
C VAL A 118 21.71 -9.90 -22.80
N LEU A 119 21.53 -10.21 -24.09
CA LEU A 119 20.24 -10.61 -24.65
C LEU A 119 19.59 -11.82 -23.95
N ASN A 120 20.39 -12.75 -23.40
CA ASN A 120 19.86 -13.91 -22.69
C ASN A 120 19.20 -13.53 -21.34
N ASP A 121 19.80 -12.60 -20.60
CA ASP A 121 19.21 -12.08 -19.35
C ASP A 121 17.90 -11.35 -19.68
N ASP A 122 17.89 -10.58 -20.77
CA ASP A 122 16.71 -9.85 -21.23
C ASP A 122 15.57 -10.79 -21.63
N LYS A 123 15.86 -11.89 -22.33
CA LYS A 123 14.86 -12.90 -22.66
C LYS A 123 14.18 -13.45 -21.42
N LEU A 124 14.95 -13.73 -20.37
CA LEU A 124 14.39 -14.25 -19.12
C LEU A 124 13.56 -13.20 -18.38
N LEU A 125 14.02 -11.95 -18.35
CA LEU A 125 13.22 -10.84 -17.80
C LEU A 125 11.89 -10.72 -18.53
N PHE A 126 11.90 -10.64 -19.86
CA PHE A 126 10.67 -10.43 -20.63
C PHE A 126 9.76 -11.67 -20.62
N GLN A 127 10.30 -12.88 -20.53
CA GLN A 127 9.51 -14.08 -20.24
C GLN A 127 8.83 -13.98 -18.87
N THR A 128 9.56 -13.56 -17.83
CA THR A 128 9.00 -13.35 -16.49
C THR A 128 7.85 -12.33 -16.52
N LEU A 129 8.03 -11.21 -17.23
CA LEU A 129 6.98 -10.19 -17.37
C LEU A 129 5.77 -10.71 -18.16
N SER A 130 5.99 -11.54 -19.18
CA SER A 130 4.94 -12.22 -19.94
C SER A 130 4.12 -13.17 -19.05
N GLU A 131 4.78 -13.96 -18.20
CA GLU A 131 4.13 -14.83 -17.22
C GLU A 131 3.29 -14.02 -16.21
N LEU A 132 3.85 -12.92 -15.68
CA LEU A 132 3.14 -12.02 -14.77
C LEU A 132 1.90 -11.41 -15.41
N ALA A 133 2.00 -10.94 -16.65
CA ALA A 133 0.89 -10.35 -17.39
C ALA A 133 -0.19 -11.39 -17.74
N SER A 134 0.19 -12.67 -17.91
CA SER A 134 -0.74 -13.76 -18.26
C SER A 134 -1.54 -14.29 -17.07
N ASN A 135 -1.09 -14.06 -15.84
CA ASN A 135 -1.67 -14.65 -14.62
C ASN A 135 -2.98 -13.98 -14.14
N ASN A 136 -3.73 -13.30 -15.02
CA ASN A 136 -4.97 -12.55 -14.72
C ASN A 136 -4.85 -11.51 -13.58
N ASN A 137 -3.62 -11.17 -13.16
CA ASN A 137 -3.36 -10.11 -12.21
C ASN A 137 -3.17 -8.79 -12.97
N LYS A 138 -3.59 -7.69 -12.36
CA LYS A 138 -3.19 -6.37 -12.85
C LYS A 138 -1.69 -6.18 -12.58
N VAL A 139 -0.93 -5.68 -13.55
CA VAL A 139 0.51 -5.46 -13.38
C VAL A 139 0.83 -3.97 -13.46
N PHE A 140 1.69 -3.51 -12.55
CA PHE A 140 2.28 -2.18 -12.54
C PHE A 140 3.79 -2.34 -12.40
N ILE A 141 4.52 -2.13 -13.48
CA ILE A 141 5.96 -2.33 -13.55
C ILE A 141 6.62 -0.97 -13.72
N PHE A 142 7.55 -0.65 -12.83
CA PHE A 142 8.34 0.57 -12.85
C PHE A 142 9.80 0.19 -12.91
N GLY A 143 10.61 0.97 -13.60
CA GLY A 143 12.04 0.70 -13.61
C GLY A 143 12.80 1.42 -14.69
N ASP A 144 14.12 1.43 -14.54
CA ASP A 144 15.06 1.87 -15.55
C ASP A 144 15.44 0.67 -16.42
N PHE A 145 15.01 0.70 -17.67
CA PHE A 145 15.26 -0.37 -18.62
C PHE A 145 16.59 -0.18 -19.39
N ASN A 146 17.17 1.02 -19.37
CA ASN A 146 18.35 1.36 -20.16
C ASN A 146 18.25 0.91 -21.65
N LEU A 147 17.09 1.17 -22.29
CA LEU A 147 16.83 0.91 -23.71
C LEU A 147 16.58 2.24 -24.47
N PRO A 148 17.63 3.06 -24.69
CA PRO A 148 17.51 4.42 -25.23
C PRO A 148 17.07 4.50 -26.71
N ASP A 149 17.15 3.38 -27.42
CA ASP A 149 16.77 3.22 -28.82
C ASP A 149 15.25 3.08 -28.99
N VAL A 150 14.52 2.64 -27.96
CA VAL A 150 13.04 2.64 -27.98
C VAL A 150 12.52 4.08 -27.93
N LYS A 151 11.64 4.44 -28.86
CA LYS A 151 11.02 5.77 -28.94
C LYS A 151 9.58 5.72 -28.45
N TRP A 152 9.20 6.75 -27.69
CA TRP A 152 7.88 6.92 -27.10
C TRP A 152 7.24 8.22 -27.64
N PRO A 153 5.93 8.22 -27.99
CA PRO A 153 5.06 7.05 -28.08
C PRO A 153 5.58 6.04 -29.12
N LEU A 154 5.21 4.77 -28.97
CA LEU A 154 5.77 3.67 -29.75
C LEU A 154 5.57 3.89 -31.26
N GLU A 155 6.68 4.02 -32.00
CA GLU A 155 6.64 4.18 -33.45
C GLU A 155 6.63 2.80 -34.15
N MET A 156 5.47 2.38 -34.67
CA MET A 156 5.32 1.09 -35.37
C MET A 156 6.15 0.95 -36.65
N SER A 157 6.59 2.06 -37.23
CA SER A 157 7.45 2.08 -38.43
C SER A 157 8.93 1.87 -38.12
N HIS A 158 9.32 1.91 -36.84
CA HIS A 158 10.70 1.75 -36.42
C HIS A 158 11.05 0.27 -36.27
N ASN A 159 12.15 -0.16 -36.89
CA ASN A 159 12.65 -1.53 -36.73
C ASN A 159 13.57 -1.59 -35.51
N TYR A 160 13.05 -2.15 -34.42
CA TYR A 160 13.85 -2.44 -33.23
C TYR A 160 14.65 -3.73 -33.42
N SER A 161 15.68 -3.93 -32.60
CA SER A 161 16.46 -5.17 -32.60
C SER A 161 16.91 -5.54 -31.20
N GLY A 162 17.29 -6.80 -31.00
CA GLY A 162 17.77 -7.29 -29.70
C GLY A 162 16.75 -7.06 -28.58
N SER A 163 17.21 -6.49 -27.48
CA SER A 163 16.44 -6.30 -26.23
C SER A 163 15.25 -5.36 -26.40
N SER A 164 15.39 -4.35 -27.24
CA SER A 164 14.31 -3.39 -27.55
C SER A 164 13.17 -4.05 -28.30
N GLN A 165 13.47 -4.95 -29.24
CA GLN A 165 12.46 -5.75 -29.91
C GLN A 165 11.72 -6.65 -28.91
N LEU A 166 12.43 -7.28 -27.97
CA LEU A 166 11.80 -8.10 -26.95
C LEU A 166 10.83 -7.31 -26.05
N LEU A 167 11.19 -6.08 -25.67
CA LEU A 167 10.28 -5.20 -24.93
C LEU A 167 9.04 -4.86 -25.76
N VAL A 168 9.23 -4.47 -27.03
CA VAL A 168 8.11 -4.12 -27.95
C VAL A 168 7.19 -5.33 -28.14
N ASP A 169 7.74 -6.51 -28.37
CA ASP A 169 6.98 -7.76 -28.54
C ASP A 169 6.17 -8.08 -27.27
N LEU A 170 6.77 -7.92 -26.09
CA LEU A 170 6.08 -8.11 -24.81
C LEU A 170 4.87 -7.16 -24.69
N LEU A 171 5.08 -5.87 -24.98
CA LEU A 171 4.01 -4.86 -24.85
C LEU A 171 2.85 -5.18 -25.79
N LEU A 172 3.14 -5.51 -27.05
CA LEU A 172 2.12 -5.80 -28.06
C LEU A 172 1.40 -7.12 -27.79
N SER A 173 2.12 -8.19 -27.41
CA SER A 173 1.53 -9.52 -27.19
C SER A 173 0.62 -9.60 -25.97
N HIS A 174 0.93 -8.82 -24.92
CA HIS A 174 0.15 -8.79 -23.69
C HIS A 174 -0.74 -7.55 -23.54
N HIS A 175 -0.86 -6.72 -24.58
CA HIS A 175 -1.61 -5.47 -24.56
C HIS A 175 -1.22 -4.58 -23.36
N LEU A 176 0.07 -4.57 -23.03
CA LEU A 176 0.61 -3.73 -21.97
C LEU A 176 0.84 -2.32 -22.51
N ILE A 177 0.55 -1.34 -21.68
CA ILE A 177 0.61 0.07 -21.98
C ILE A 177 1.81 0.65 -21.24
N GLN A 178 2.64 1.38 -21.96
CA GLN A 178 3.71 2.19 -21.38
C GLN A 178 3.19 3.63 -21.25
N LEU A 179 3.36 4.25 -20.08
CA LEU A 179 2.78 5.57 -19.77
C LEU A 179 3.75 6.75 -19.89
N VAL A 180 5.06 6.50 -19.98
CA VAL A 180 6.09 7.56 -19.92
C VAL A 180 6.39 8.10 -21.33
N ASP A 181 6.03 9.35 -21.56
CA ASP A 181 6.14 10.02 -22.87
C ASP A 181 7.15 11.17 -22.90
N GLN A 182 7.81 11.48 -21.77
CA GLN A 182 8.84 12.52 -21.67
C GLN A 182 10.21 11.95 -21.30
N PRO A 183 11.31 12.68 -21.55
CA PRO A 183 12.63 12.26 -21.08
C PRO A 183 12.67 12.17 -19.56
N THR A 184 13.26 11.09 -19.04
CA THR A 184 13.34 10.80 -17.61
C THR A 184 14.73 10.97 -17.04
N ARG A 185 15.75 11.03 -17.90
CA ARG A 185 17.14 11.27 -17.53
C ARG A 185 17.70 12.51 -18.21
N TYR A 186 18.32 13.38 -17.42
CA TYR A 186 18.93 14.64 -17.82
C TYR A 186 20.36 14.74 -17.30
N ARG A 187 21.33 14.52 -18.18
CA ARG A 187 22.75 14.57 -17.83
C ARG A 187 23.48 15.65 -18.63
N ALA A 188 24.30 16.47 -17.95
CA ALA A 188 25.08 17.51 -18.59
C ALA A 188 25.95 16.93 -19.71
N GLY A 189 25.86 17.52 -20.91
CA GLY A 189 26.59 17.07 -22.09
C GLY A 189 26.01 15.85 -22.81
N GLN A 190 24.83 15.37 -22.41
CA GLN A 190 24.10 14.29 -23.09
C GLN A 190 22.72 14.77 -23.52
N GLN A 191 22.19 14.15 -24.58
CA GLN A 191 20.79 14.37 -24.95
C GLN A 191 19.88 13.71 -23.90
N PRO A 192 18.77 14.37 -23.51
CA PRO A 192 17.78 13.76 -22.62
C PRO A 192 17.25 12.44 -23.20
N SER A 193 17.05 11.46 -22.33
CA SER A 193 16.60 10.12 -22.72
C SER A 193 15.47 9.62 -21.83
N THR A 194 14.54 8.86 -22.41
CA THR A 194 13.48 8.14 -21.68
C THR A 194 13.95 6.72 -21.40
N LEU A 195 14.47 6.47 -20.20
CA LEU A 195 15.00 5.17 -19.79
C LEU A 195 14.11 4.50 -18.74
N ASP A 196 13.55 5.33 -17.86
CA ASP A 196 12.56 4.90 -16.88
C ASP A 196 11.18 4.73 -17.51
N LEU A 197 10.57 3.57 -17.33
CA LEU A 197 9.28 3.20 -17.88
C LEU A 197 8.28 2.88 -16.78
N ILE A 198 7.01 3.19 -17.05
CA ILE A 198 5.87 2.69 -16.29
C ILE A 198 5.06 1.84 -17.26
N ILE A 199 5.00 0.55 -17.02
CA ILE A 199 4.29 -0.43 -17.85
C ILE A 199 3.13 -1.00 -17.05
N THR A 200 1.93 -1.03 -17.64
CA THR A 200 0.73 -1.57 -16.99
C THR A 200 -0.15 -2.36 -17.93
N SER A 201 -0.90 -3.32 -17.38
CA SER A 201 -2.00 -4.00 -18.10
C SER A 201 -3.30 -3.20 -18.16
N ASP A 202 -3.41 -2.10 -17.41
CA ASP A 202 -4.66 -1.35 -17.25
C ASP A 202 -4.35 0.11 -16.85
N ASP A 203 -4.41 1.01 -17.83
CA ASP A 203 -4.14 2.43 -17.67
C ASP A 203 -5.29 3.19 -16.97
N ASP A 204 -6.52 2.66 -16.96
CA ASP A 204 -7.61 3.24 -16.16
C ASP A 204 -7.29 3.19 -14.65
N LEU A 205 -6.44 2.25 -14.21
CA LEU A 205 -6.02 2.15 -12.81
C LEU A 205 -4.89 3.12 -12.44
N LEU A 206 -4.23 3.74 -13.42
CA LEU A 206 -3.09 4.64 -13.24
C LEU A 206 -3.34 5.98 -13.95
N ALA A 207 -3.62 7.03 -13.18
CA ALA A 207 -3.94 8.35 -13.73
C ALA A 207 -2.96 9.43 -13.26
N ASN A 208 -2.95 10.55 -13.98
CA ASN A 208 -2.16 11.74 -13.63
C ASN A 208 -0.68 11.42 -13.41
N LEU A 209 0.00 10.97 -14.47
CA LEU A 209 1.45 10.87 -14.45
C LEU A 209 2.05 12.29 -14.33
N GLU A 210 2.84 12.49 -13.28
CA GLU A 210 3.56 13.70 -12.95
C GLU A 210 5.07 13.41 -13.00
N TYR A 211 5.82 14.33 -13.61
CA TYR A 211 7.28 14.34 -13.64
C TYR A 211 7.76 15.38 -12.64
N LEU A 212 8.36 14.94 -11.54
CA LEU A 212 8.84 15.80 -10.47
C LEU A 212 10.37 15.93 -10.51
N ASP A 213 10.88 16.93 -9.82
CA ASP A 213 12.32 17.22 -9.77
C ASP A 213 13.13 16.01 -9.25
N PRO A 214 14.34 15.79 -9.78
CA PRO A 214 15.24 14.75 -9.30
C PRO A 214 15.54 14.83 -7.80
N VAL A 215 15.75 13.68 -7.17
CA VAL A 215 16.15 13.62 -5.76
C VAL A 215 17.63 13.97 -5.62
N GLY A 216 17.93 15.05 -4.92
CA GLY A 216 19.31 15.49 -4.66
C GLY A 216 20.05 15.79 -5.97
N ASN A 217 21.15 15.08 -6.23
CA ASN A 217 21.94 15.21 -7.46
C ASN A 217 21.76 14.04 -8.44
N SER A 218 20.65 13.29 -8.36
CA SER A 218 20.31 12.31 -9.40
C SER A 218 20.10 13.01 -10.74
N ASP A 219 20.49 12.35 -11.83
CA ASP A 219 20.16 12.77 -13.19
C ASP A 219 18.80 12.24 -13.65
N HIS A 220 18.08 11.47 -12.82
CA HIS A 220 16.75 10.95 -13.12
C HIS A 220 15.65 11.72 -12.39
N VAL A 221 14.56 12.02 -13.11
CA VAL A 221 13.35 12.63 -12.54
C VAL A 221 12.61 11.63 -11.65
N VAL A 222 11.75 12.16 -10.78
CA VAL A 222 10.83 11.34 -10.00
C VAL A 222 9.52 11.21 -10.78
N LEU A 223 9.08 9.98 -11.02
CA LEU A 223 7.78 9.71 -11.64
C LEU A 223 6.75 9.47 -10.55
N LYS A 224 5.60 10.14 -10.63
CA LYS A 224 4.49 9.95 -9.70
C LYS A 224 3.21 9.71 -10.47
N VAL A 225 2.45 8.71 -10.08
CA VAL A 225 1.16 8.38 -10.70
C VAL A 225 0.12 8.10 -9.62
N ASN A 226 -1.12 8.54 -9.85
CA ASN A 226 -2.23 8.25 -8.97
C ASN A 226 -2.82 6.87 -9.29
N MET A 227 -2.98 6.07 -8.25
CA MET A 227 -3.59 4.75 -8.34
C MET A 227 -5.10 4.88 -8.10
N GLN A 228 -5.89 4.64 -9.14
CA GLN A 228 -7.37 4.66 -9.12
C GLN A 228 -7.98 3.36 -8.59
N ILE A 229 -7.30 2.68 -7.68
CA ILE A 229 -7.88 1.55 -6.99
C ILE A 229 -8.85 2.10 -5.95
N CYS A 230 -10.15 1.99 -6.23
CA CYS A 230 -11.21 2.28 -5.27
C CYS A 230 -10.97 1.44 -4.01
N THR A 231 -10.29 2.02 -3.02
CA THR A 231 -10.33 1.46 -1.67
C THR A 231 -11.79 1.56 -1.27
N PHE A 232 -12.53 0.45 -1.29
CA PHE A 232 -13.80 0.41 -0.59
C PHE A 232 -13.46 0.74 0.85
N ARG A 233 -13.72 1.98 1.24
CA ARG A 233 -13.49 2.49 2.58
C ARG A 233 -14.58 1.88 3.44
N ARG A 234 -14.49 0.58 3.69
CA ARG A 234 -15.14 -0.02 4.85
C ARG A 234 -14.32 0.50 6.01
N GLU A 235 -14.69 1.69 6.51
CA GLU A 235 -14.29 2.08 7.84
C GLU A 235 -14.57 0.87 8.71
N ARG A 236 -13.52 0.22 9.22
CA ARG A 236 -13.70 -0.80 10.26
C ARG A 236 -14.35 -0.04 11.40
N THR A 237 -15.68 -0.10 11.49
CA THR A 237 -16.38 0.33 12.69
C THR A 237 -15.78 -0.49 13.81
N VAL A 238 -14.93 0.14 14.62
CA VAL A 238 -14.43 -0.45 15.84
C VAL A 238 -15.65 -0.73 16.69
N SER A 239 -16.06 -1.98 16.72
CA SER A 239 -17.15 -2.45 17.56
C SER A 239 -16.57 -2.83 18.90
N PHE A 240 -17.19 -2.36 19.98
CA PHE A 240 -16.86 -2.81 21.32
C PHE A 240 -18.08 -3.46 21.96
N LEU A 241 -17.83 -4.41 22.85
CA LEU A 241 -18.87 -5.03 23.65
C LEU A 241 -19.28 -4.06 24.76
N ARG A 242 -20.58 -3.87 24.95
CA ARG A 242 -21.15 -3.09 26.05
C ARG A 242 -22.21 -3.93 26.74
N THR A 243 -22.12 -4.07 28.05
CA THR A 243 -23.20 -4.63 28.86
C THR A 243 -24.29 -3.57 29.06
N VAL A 244 -25.53 -3.91 28.73
CA VAL A 244 -26.71 -3.09 29.01
C VAL A 244 -27.62 -3.88 29.92
N THR A 245 -28.08 -3.23 31.00
CA THR A 245 -28.91 -3.85 32.03
C THR A 245 -30.28 -3.18 32.07
N ASP A 246 -31.35 -3.98 32.03
CA ASP A 246 -32.70 -3.48 32.29
C ASP A 246 -32.94 -3.34 33.80
N TYR A 247 -32.61 -2.17 34.34
CA TYR A 247 -32.82 -1.88 35.76
C TYR A 247 -34.29 -1.88 36.19
N LYS A 248 -35.25 -1.75 35.26
CA LYS A 248 -36.67 -1.81 35.59
C LYS A 248 -37.06 -3.24 35.97
N SER A 249 -36.69 -4.22 35.14
CA SER A 249 -36.93 -5.64 35.42
C SER A 249 -36.12 -6.15 36.62
N VAL A 250 -34.89 -5.66 36.81
CA VAL A 250 -34.12 -5.94 38.05
C VAL A 250 -34.90 -5.50 39.28
N ASN A 251 -35.41 -4.27 39.29
CA ASN A 251 -36.18 -3.76 40.42
C ASN A 251 -37.50 -4.51 40.64
N GLU A 252 -38.17 -4.96 39.58
CA GLU A 252 -39.39 -5.77 39.68
C GLU A 252 -39.13 -7.15 40.29
N ASP A 253 -38.01 -7.80 39.94
CA ASP A 253 -37.63 -9.10 40.50
C ASP A 253 -37.19 -8.96 41.97
N LEU A 254 -36.39 -7.95 42.31
CA LEU A 254 -35.96 -7.71 43.69
C LEU A 254 -37.12 -7.35 44.65
N LYS A 255 -38.18 -6.73 44.13
CA LYS A 255 -39.39 -6.43 44.91
C LYS A 255 -40.22 -7.66 45.26
N LYS A 256 -40.13 -8.74 44.47
CA LYS A 256 -40.88 -9.98 44.70
C LYS A 256 -40.23 -10.90 45.72
N LEU A 257 -38.98 -10.61 46.12
CA LEU A 257 -38.24 -11.40 47.07
C LEU A 257 -38.67 -11.09 48.50
N ASP A 258 -38.86 -12.14 49.29
CA ASP A 258 -39.04 -12.02 50.73
C ASP A 258 -37.68 -11.93 51.43
N TRP A 259 -37.24 -10.68 51.62
CA TRP A 259 -35.96 -10.38 52.26
C TRP A 259 -35.91 -10.80 53.74
N PHE A 260 -37.05 -10.88 54.43
CA PHE A 260 -37.07 -11.26 55.85
C PHE A 260 -36.70 -12.73 56.03
N THR A 261 -37.28 -13.61 55.22
CA THR A 261 -36.96 -15.04 55.24
C THR A 261 -35.57 -15.33 54.66
N LEU A 262 -35.11 -14.52 53.69
CA LEU A 262 -33.76 -14.66 53.12
C LEU A 262 -32.64 -14.30 54.11
N PHE A 263 -32.93 -13.46 55.11
CA PHE A 263 -31.95 -13.00 56.10
C PHE A 263 -32.12 -13.61 57.49
N SER A 264 -33.07 -14.55 57.67
CA SER A 264 -33.33 -15.17 58.97
C SER A 264 -32.20 -16.13 59.37
N ASP A 265 -31.84 -16.12 60.65
CA ASP A 265 -30.91 -17.05 61.31
C ASP A 265 -29.47 -17.08 60.79
N GLN A 266 -28.99 -15.96 60.23
CA GLN A 266 -27.63 -15.82 59.71
C GLN A 266 -26.85 -14.69 60.37
N SER A 267 -25.52 -14.83 60.39
CA SER A 267 -24.63 -13.74 60.78
C SER A 267 -24.70 -12.58 59.78
N ILE A 268 -24.31 -11.38 60.22
CA ILE A 268 -24.28 -10.17 59.39
C ILE A 268 -23.49 -10.40 58.09
N GLU A 269 -22.34 -11.09 58.18
CA GLU A 269 -21.50 -11.38 57.01
C GLU A 269 -22.21 -12.34 56.04
N GLN A 270 -22.88 -13.38 56.54
CA GLN A 270 -23.64 -14.30 55.71
C GLN A 270 -24.79 -13.59 55.00
N ASN A 271 -25.54 -12.74 55.71
CA ASN A 271 -26.60 -11.92 55.13
C ASN A 271 -26.09 -10.98 54.03
N TRP A 272 -24.91 -10.38 54.23
CA TRP A 272 -24.28 -9.55 53.19
C TRP A 272 -23.90 -10.35 51.95
N GLN A 273 -23.39 -11.58 52.11
CA GLN A 273 -23.09 -12.46 50.99
C GLN A 273 -24.36 -12.88 50.24
N VAL A 274 -25.43 -13.23 50.95
CA VAL A 274 -26.73 -13.54 50.35
C VAL A 274 -27.24 -12.36 49.52
N PHE A 275 -27.25 -11.15 50.10
CA PHE A 275 -27.67 -9.95 49.38
C PHE A 275 -26.85 -9.70 48.11
N LYS A 276 -25.52 -9.74 48.20
CA LYS A 276 -24.64 -9.54 47.03
C LYS A 276 -24.88 -10.58 45.94
N ASN A 277 -25.07 -11.85 46.32
CA ASN A 277 -25.28 -12.93 45.36
C ASN A 277 -26.62 -12.81 44.67
N VAL A 278 -27.69 -12.51 45.42
CA VAL A 278 -29.01 -12.23 44.86
C VAL A 278 -28.92 -11.04 43.91
N LEU A 279 -28.37 -9.90 44.34
CA LEU A 279 -28.26 -8.71 43.50
C LEU A 279 -27.45 -8.96 42.23
N ARG A 280 -26.29 -9.61 42.33
CA ARG A 280 -25.44 -9.93 41.18
C ARG A 280 -26.14 -10.89 40.21
N SER A 281 -26.81 -11.92 40.72
CA SER A 281 -27.54 -12.88 39.88
C SER A 281 -28.72 -12.22 39.18
N THR A 282 -29.50 -11.38 39.86
CA THR A 282 -30.61 -10.65 39.26
C THR A 282 -30.13 -9.63 38.21
N VAL A 283 -29.06 -8.89 38.49
CA VAL A 283 -28.45 -7.96 37.53
C VAL A 283 -27.93 -8.73 36.31
N SER A 284 -27.23 -9.85 36.50
CA SER A 284 -26.72 -10.67 35.40
C SER A 284 -27.83 -11.26 34.55
N LYS A 285 -28.94 -11.71 35.16
CA LYS A 285 -30.12 -12.25 34.47
C LYS A 285 -30.75 -11.23 33.50
N HIS A 286 -30.75 -9.95 33.88
CA HIS A 286 -31.35 -8.86 33.10
C HIS A 286 -30.31 -8.01 32.36
N SER A 287 -29.09 -8.52 32.22
CA SER A 287 -28.02 -7.88 31.46
C SER A 287 -27.78 -8.61 30.15
N ALA A 288 -27.70 -7.85 29.06
CA ALA A 288 -27.31 -8.35 27.76
C ALA A 288 -26.00 -7.70 27.32
N VAL A 289 -25.09 -8.51 26.77
CA VAL A 289 -23.91 -7.99 26.08
C VAL A 289 -24.33 -7.64 24.66
N ILE A 290 -24.30 -6.35 24.33
CA ILE A 290 -24.59 -5.87 22.98
C ILE A 290 -23.31 -5.41 22.29
N THR A 291 -23.28 -5.57 20.97
CA THR A 291 -22.21 -5.02 20.14
C THR A 291 -22.58 -3.58 19.75
N VAL A 292 -21.76 -2.61 20.17
CA VAL A 292 -21.99 -1.20 19.86
C VAL A 292 -20.95 -0.72 18.85
N LYS A 293 -21.43 -0.07 17.79
CA LYS A 293 -20.56 0.56 16.80
C LYS A 293 -20.12 1.93 17.31
N ARG A 294 -18.82 2.20 17.29
CA ARG A 294 -18.30 3.55 17.56
C ARG A 294 -18.74 4.48 16.43
N SER A 295 -19.64 5.42 16.72
CA SER A 295 -20.00 6.45 15.74
C SER A 295 -18.88 7.49 15.68
N SER A 296 -18.45 7.84 14.47
CA SER A 296 -17.53 8.96 14.21
C SER A 296 -18.21 10.32 14.39
N THR A 297 -19.55 10.34 14.50
CA THR A 297 -20.31 11.56 14.76
C THR A 297 -20.15 12.00 16.21
N LYS A 298 -19.75 13.25 16.40
CA LYS A 298 -19.65 13.87 17.73
C LYS A 298 -20.97 13.67 18.50
N PRO A 299 -20.96 13.40 19.83
CA PRO A 299 -22.17 13.00 20.58
C PRO A 299 -23.36 13.95 20.46
N TRP A 300 -23.12 15.24 20.20
CA TRP A 300 -24.15 16.25 20.02
C TRP A 300 -24.74 16.29 18.60
N ILE A 301 -24.20 15.56 17.62
CA ILE A 301 -24.74 15.46 16.27
C ILE A 301 -25.81 14.37 16.25
N THR A 302 -27.04 14.76 16.56
CA THR A 302 -28.21 13.86 16.54
C THR A 302 -28.79 13.73 15.13
N ALA A 303 -29.62 12.70 14.91
CA ALA A 303 -30.37 12.53 13.66
C ALA A 303 -31.22 13.78 13.30
N LYS A 304 -31.72 14.49 14.32
CA LYS A 304 -32.45 15.76 14.15
C LYS A 304 -31.56 16.87 13.57
N ILE A 305 -30.34 17.01 14.07
CA ILE A 305 -29.36 17.99 13.56
C ILE A 305 -28.94 17.65 12.14
N LEU A 306 -28.71 16.37 11.83
CA LEU A 306 -28.40 15.93 10.47
C LEU A 306 -29.53 16.23 9.48
N LYS A 307 -30.80 16.07 9.91
CA LYS A 307 -31.97 16.44 9.10
C LYS A 307 -32.01 17.95 8.82
N LEU A 308 -31.78 18.78 9.84
CA LEU A 308 -31.75 20.25 9.68
C LEU A 308 -30.61 20.71 8.75
N VAL A 309 -29.42 20.10 8.84
CA VAL A 309 -28.29 20.39 7.94
C VAL A 309 -28.64 20.04 6.49
N ARG A 310 -29.32 18.92 6.25
CA ARG A 310 -29.78 18.53 4.90
C ARG A 310 -30.81 19.51 4.36
N THR A 311 -31.76 19.93 5.18
CA THR A 311 -32.76 20.95 4.79
C THR A 311 -32.11 22.29 4.46
N LYS A 312 -31.11 22.74 5.23
CA LYS A 312 -30.35 23.97 4.93
C LYS A 312 -29.60 23.91 3.60
N ARG A 313 -29.03 22.74 3.25
CA ARG A 313 -28.28 22.56 2.00
C ARG A 313 -29.16 22.45 0.75
N ALA A 314 -30.45 22.22 0.93
CA ALA A 314 -31.43 22.13 -0.14
C ALA A 314 -32.17 23.47 -0.40
N LEU A 315 -31.86 24.49 0.41
CA LEU A 315 -32.26 25.90 0.23
C LEU A 315 -31.07 26.66 -0.36
#